data_AF-L2G9K9-F1
#
_entry.id   AF-L2G9K9-F1
#
_cell.length_a   1.000
_cell.length_b   1.000
_cell.length_c   1.000
_cell.angle_alpha   90.00
_cell.angle_beta   90.00
_cell.angle_gamma   90.00
#
_symmetry.space_group_name_H-M   'P 1'
#
loop_
_entity.id
_entity.type
_entity.pdbx_description
1 polymer ?
#
loop_
_entity_poly.entity_id
_entity_poly.type
_entity_poly.pdbx_seq_one_letter_code
_entity_poly.pdbx_strand_id
1 'polypeptide(L)'
;MKIPSLFLSAAGAVSALTIAEINGNKFLSPYKDQTVTNVTGLVLAKGPSGIWIRSTEPDDDDATSGRLRLRQLRRNQPHAHNPDRSTTNYIYLTEISSPKNVVVVSKGNEVTPLVIGVDTLNPPTEQYTSLDGGDIYGVPNAVANVSTENPVLDPKSYGFDFWESLSGELVTVKNPVAVTRPNQYGDTWVVGDWPATGRNEHGGITMTAKDSNPEAIVIGSPLDGTSNPESKMGDQLTEITGVVTYAFGFYRILPLTAITFNLAPTSAHLPSIAAHIADYMKTPDLIFVQEIQDNTGPTNDGVVSSNVTLSTLTAAIESHTNGTVYDFVTIDPLWKPNPGGSTDANEVLAGPTLKYNPGRIEPASSAWSASRKPLAAEWRAINGPQNKTFFTVNVHWASKGGSSSLHGDPRPPNNGGVDERIEQAEVTGAFIAQILAEDPNARIISSGDFNEFTFVEPLTTFASKSGLLDLDEVVGIPVNERYTYVYDMNAQQLDHMFVSPALSKANQTHYEHIHVNSWELYDNLVSDHDPSVAQFNVCGC
;
A
#
# COMPACT_ATOMS: atom_id res chain seq x y z
N MET A 1 -83.87 -7.91 11.62
CA MET A 1 -82.97 -8.71 12.48
C MET A 1 -81.64 -8.78 11.75
N LYS A 2 -80.65 -7.98 12.17
CA LYS A 2 -79.32 -7.90 11.54
C LYS A 2 -78.43 -8.98 12.17
N ILE A 3 -77.93 -9.90 11.37
CA ILE A 3 -76.87 -10.84 11.78
C ILE A 3 -75.54 -10.14 11.45
N PRO A 4 -74.64 -9.89 12.42
CA PRO A 4 -73.33 -9.34 12.12
C PRO A 4 -72.43 -10.48 11.62
N SER A 5 -71.90 -10.32 10.41
CA SER A 5 -70.80 -11.15 9.91
C SER A 5 -69.54 -10.82 10.70
N LEU A 6 -69.07 -11.77 11.51
CA LEU A 6 -67.76 -11.73 12.15
C LEU A 6 -66.69 -11.89 11.05
N PHE A 7 -65.97 -10.81 10.72
CA PHE A 7 -64.70 -10.94 10.00
C PHE A 7 -63.66 -11.43 11.01
N LEU A 8 -63.30 -12.70 10.94
CA LEU A 8 -62.08 -13.22 11.56
C LEU A 8 -60.90 -12.66 10.76
N SER A 9 -60.21 -11.65 11.30
CA SER A 9 -58.87 -11.31 10.82
C SER A 9 -57.94 -12.44 11.24
N ALA A 10 -57.54 -13.29 10.29
CA ALA A 10 -56.40 -14.18 10.47
C ALA A 10 -55.16 -13.30 10.69
N ALA A 11 -54.75 -13.13 11.94
CA ALA A 11 -53.44 -12.62 12.27
C ALA A 11 -52.43 -13.67 11.78
N GLY A 12 -51.87 -13.45 10.59
CA GLY A 12 -50.72 -14.21 10.14
C GLY A 12 -49.61 -14.07 11.18
N ALA A 13 -49.09 -15.19 11.67
CA ALA A 13 -47.89 -15.19 12.48
C ALA A 13 -46.78 -14.57 11.62
N VAL A 14 -46.35 -13.35 11.97
CA VAL A 14 -45.16 -12.74 11.38
C VAL A 14 -43.99 -13.55 11.94
N SER A 15 -43.39 -14.41 11.11
CA SER A 15 -42.16 -15.13 11.47
C SER A 15 -41.09 -14.11 11.89
N ALA A 16 -40.33 -14.42 12.95
CA ALA A 16 -39.21 -13.59 13.34
C ALA A 16 -38.16 -13.63 12.22
N LEU A 17 -37.67 -12.46 11.81
CA LEU A 17 -36.61 -12.34 10.81
C LEU A 17 -35.28 -12.76 11.44
N THR A 18 -34.58 -13.69 10.81
CA THR A 18 -33.25 -14.11 11.25
C THR A 18 -32.20 -13.07 10.87
N ILE A 19 -31.06 -13.06 11.57
CA ILE A 19 -29.95 -12.17 11.22
C ILE A 19 -29.39 -12.53 9.84
N ALA A 20 -29.32 -13.82 9.50
CA ALA A 20 -28.92 -14.31 8.19
C ALA A 20 -29.79 -13.76 7.06
N GLU A 21 -31.12 -13.78 7.21
CA GLU A 21 -32.04 -13.18 6.23
C GLU A 21 -31.80 -11.67 6.08
N ILE A 22 -31.51 -10.97 7.18
CA ILE A 22 -31.24 -9.52 7.15
C ILE A 22 -29.97 -9.21 6.37
N ASN A 23 -28.90 -9.96 6.58
CA ASN A 23 -27.65 -9.70 5.85
C ASN A 23 -27.71 -10.21 4.41
N GLY A 24 -28.25 -11.41 4.19
CA GLY A 24 -28.17 -12.10 2.91
C GLY A 24 -26.74 -12.55 2.59
N ASN A 25 -26.55 -13.06 1.37
CA ASN A 25 -25.29 -13.60 0.87
C ASN A 25 -24.57 -12.66 -0.11
N LYS A 26 -24.76 -11.34 0.08
CA LYS A 26 -24.26 -10.28 -0.80
C LYS A 26 -23.81 -9.09 0.04
N PHE A 27 -23.07 -8.17 -0.57
CA PHE A 27 -22.60 -6.93 0.06
C PHE A 27 -23.74 -5.98 0.49
N LEU A 28 -24.90 -6.03 -0.17
CA LEU A 28 -26.08 -5.26 0.23
C LEU A 28 -27.18 -6.17 0.79
N SER A 29 -27.64 -5.80 1.99
CA SER A 29 -28.79 -6.40 2.64
C SER A 29 -30.03 -6.44 1.72
N PRO A 30 -30.75 -7.58 1.63
CA PRO A 30 -32.05 -7.64 0.97
C PRO A 30 -33.13 -6.82 1.71
N TYR A 31 -32.85 -6.39 2.94
CA TYR A 31 -33.69 -5.51 3.76
C TYR A 31 -33.15 -4.08 3.84
N LYS A 32 -32.26 -3.68 2.92
CA LYS A 32 -31.76 -2.30 2.83
C LYS A 32 -32.93 -1.30 2.83
N ASP A 33 -32.86 -0.35 3.76
CA ASP A 33 -33.83 0.73 3.99
C ASP A 33 -35.24 0.24 4.43
N GLN A 34 -35.35 -1.02 4.87
CA GLN A 34 -36.59 -1.60 5.37
C GLN A 34 -36.63 -1.66 6.89
N THR A 35 -37.83 -1.64 7.45
CA THR A 35 -38.06 -1.91 8.88
C THR A 35 -37.92 -3.39 9.15
N VAL A 36 -37.03 -3.76 10.07
CA VAL A 36 -36.92 -5.13 10.60
C VAL A 36 -37.45 -5.18 12.03
N THR A 37 -38.09 -6.29 12.40
CA THR A 37 -38.72 -6.47 13.73
C THR A 37 -38.41 -7.84 14.29
N ASN A 38 -38.48 -7.97 15.63
CA ASN A 38 -38.25 -9.23 16.36
C ASN A 38 -36.85 -9.87 16.15
N VAL A 39 -35.84 -9.04 15.88
CA VAL A 39 -34.45 -9.50 15.75
C VAL A 39 -33.88 -9.80 17.13
N THR A 40 -33.42 -11.04 17.33
CA THR A 40 -32.80 -11.51 18.57
C THR A 40 -31.42 -12.06 18.26
N GLY A 41 -30.45 -11.81 19.13
CA GLY A 41 -29.10 -12.35 18.98
C GLY A 41 -28.30 -12.28 20.29
N LEU A 42 -27.23 -13.08 20.34
CA LEU A 42 -26.25 -13.09 21.42
C LEU A 42 -25.35 -11.86 21.30
N VAL A 43 -25.25 -11.05 22.35
CA VAL A 43 -24.34 -9.89 22.37
C VAL A 43 -22.90 -10.36 22.43
N LEU A 44 -22.13 -10.08 21.38
CA LEU A 44 -20.72 -10.43 21.25
C LEU A 44 -19.80 -9.40 21.90
N ALA A 45 -20.05 -8.13 21.60
CA ALA A 45 -19.26 -7.02 22.10
C ALA A 45 -20.11 -5.75 22.22
N LYS A 46 -19.61 -4.79 23.01
CA LYS A 46 -20.18 -3.45 23.14
C LYS A 46 -19.04 -2.46 23.01
N GLY A 47 -19.28 -1.41 22.25
CA GLY A 47 -18.30 -0.34 22.06
C GLY A 47 -18.98 1.02 21.99
N PRO A 48 -18.19 2.10 21.84
CA PRO A 48 -18.72 3.47 21.84
C PRO A 48 -19.74 3.73 20.71
N SER A 49 -19.67 2.95 19.63
CA SER A 49 -20.41 3.19 18.39
C SER A 49 -21.52 2.16 18.13
N GLY A 50 -21.70 1.17 19.00
CA GLY A 50 -22.75 0.16 18.83
C GLY A 50 -22.59 -1.10 19.68
N ILE A 51 -23.51 -2.03 19.44
CA ILE A 51 -23.55 -3.37 20.02
C ILE A 51 -23.52 -4.36 18.86
N TRP A 52 -22.70 -5.40 18.95
CA TRP A 52 -22.64 -6.46 17.94
C TRP A 52 -23.34 -7.71 18.46
N ILE A 53 -24.17 -8.31 17.62
CA ILE A 53 -24.93 -9.51 17.95
C ILE A 53 -24.69 -10.62 16.93
N ARG A 54 -24.68 -11.87 17.40
CA ARG A 54 -24.66 -13.10 16.58
C ARG A 54 -26.00 -13.80 16.65
N SER A 55 -26.43 -14.44 15.57
CA SER A 55 -27.56 -15.37 15.61
C SER A 55 -27.27 -16.48 16.62
N THR A 56 -28.30 -16.90 17.36
CA THR A 56 -28.23 -18.11 18.19
C THR A 56 -28.54 -19.39 17.40
N GLU A 57 -29.05 -19.22 16.18
CA GLU A 57 -29.33 -20.29 15.22
C GLU A 57 -28.52 -19.98 13.95
N PRO A 58 -27.30 -20.52 13.80
CA PRO A 58 -26.50 -20.37 12.58
C PRO A 58 -27.19 -21.03 11.38
N ASP A 59 -26.92 -20.53 10.18
CA ASP A 59 -27.47 -21.03 8.91
C ASP A 59 -26.48 -21.90 8.11
N ASP A 60 -25.28 -22.15 8.65
CA ASP A 60 -24.21 -22.98 8.07
C ASP A 60 -23.82 -22.62 6.62
N ASP A 61 -24.02 -21.36 6.22
CA ASP A 61 -23.60 -20.82 4.92
C ASP A 61 -22.39 -19.89 5.11
N ASP A 62 -21.26 -20.25 4.49
CA ASP A 62 -20.03 -19.46 4.54
C ASP A 62 -20.24 -18.06 3.92
N ALA A 63 -21.21 -17.89 3.01
CA ALA A 63 -21.47 -16.65 2.28
C ALA A 63 -22.43 -15.68 3.00
N THR A 64 -23.01 -16.05 4.14
CA THR A 64 -23.90 -15.15 4.91
C THR A 64 -23.24 -14.76 6.23
N SER A 65 -23.32 -13.48 6.58
CA SER A 65 -22.95 -13.09 7.94
C SER A 65 -24.13 -13.40 8.88
N GLY A 66 -23.98 -14.35 9.80
CA GLY A 66 -24.92 -14.56 10.90
C GLY A 66 -24.86 -13.47 11.99
N ARG A 67 -24.36 -12.26 11.68
CA ARG A 67 -23.95 -11.24 12.65
C ARG A 67 -24.40 -9.85 12.25
N LEU A 68 -24.72 -8.99 13.20
CA LEU A 68 -25.21 -7.65 12.87
C LEU A 68 -24.82 -6.63 13.93
N ARG A 69 -24.50 -5.42 13.46
CA ARG A 69 -24.24 -4.26 14.33
C ARG A 69 -25.53 -3.47 14.58
N LEU A 70 -25.77 -3.11 15.83
CA LEU A 70 -26.81 -2.17 16.26
C LEU A 70 -26.17 -0.82 16.51
N ARG A 71 -26.43 0.16 15.63
CA ARG A 71 -25.88 1.52 15.77
C ARG A 71 -26.62 2.27 16.88
N GLN A 72 -25.89 2.73 17.89
CA GLN A 72 -26.47 3.49 18.99
C GLN A 72 -26.61 4.98 18.61
N LEU A 73 -27.68 5.35 17.91
CA LEU A 73 -28.07 6.75 17.69
C LEU A 73 -29.45 7.08 18.27
N ARG A 74 -29.59 8.29 18.83
CA ARG A 74 -30.86 8.87 19.28
C ARG A 74 -31.67 9.42 18.09
N ARG A 75 -32.32 8.57 17.27
CA ARG A 75 -33.33 9.00 16.29
C ARG A 75 -34.52 8.03 16.20
N ASN A 76 -35.61 8.50 15.59
CA ASN A 76 -36.99 8.12 15.93
C ASN A 76 -37.62 6.92 15.18
N GLN A 77 -36.92 6.03 14.46
CA GLN A 77 -37.46 4.73 13.96
C GLN A 77 -36.35 3.69 13.64
N PRO A 78 -36.53 2.38 13.92
CA PRO A 78 -35.55 1.33 13.64
C PRO A 78 -35.64 0.83 12.20
N HIS A 79 -34.53 0.87 11.45
CA HIS A 79 -34.46 0.36 10.07
C HIS A 79 -33.12 -0.37 9.84
N ALA A 80 -33.15 -1.48 9.11
CA ALA A 80 -31.94 -2.04 8.52
C ALA A 80 -31.47 -1.06 7.44
N HIS A 81 -30.24 -0.60 7.55
CA HIS A 81 -29.74 0.51 6.75
C HIS A 81 -28.25 0.33 6.50
N ASN A 82 -27.87 0.69 5.28
CA ASN A 82 -26.50 0.80 4.86
C ASN A 82 -26.19 2.31 4.95
N PRO A 83 -25.49 2.79 6.00
CA PRO A 83 -25.32 4.22 6.27
C PRO A 83 -24.71 4.92 5.06
N ASP A 84 -25.05 6.21 4.89
CA ASP A 84 -24.34 7.07 3.94
C ASP A 84 -22.83 6.92 4.18
N ARG A 85 -22.17 6.31 3.20
CA ARG A 85 -20.73 6.25 3.11
C ARG A 85 -20.19 7.67 3.00
N SER A 86 -19.10 7.97 3.70
CA SER A 86 -18.49 9.31 3.67
C SER A 86 -17.96 9.70 2.29
N THR A 87 -17.78 8.73 1.40
CA THR A 87 -17.37 8.89 0.00
C THR A 87 -17.90 7.76 -0.85
N THR A 88 -18.08 7.99 -2.16
CA THR A 88 -18.48 6.96 -3.13
C THR A 88 -17.45 5.84 -3.31
N ASN A 89 -16.24 6.00 -2.79
CA ASN A 89 -15.19 4.97 -2.89
C ASN A 89 -15.35 3.84 -1.87
N TYR A 90 -16.22 3.97 -0.88
CA TYR A 90 -16.37 2.99 0.20
C TYR A 90 -17.56 2.07 -0.04
N ILE A 91 -17.46 0.80 0.31
CA ILE A 91 -18.66 -0.04 0.34
C ILE A 91 -19.54 0.30 1.54
N TYR A 92 -20.74 -0.25 1.55
CA TYR A 92 -21.69 -0.04 2.62
C TYR A 92 -21.52 -1.10 3.72
N LEU A 93 -21.75 -0.72 4.98
CA LEU A 93 -21.84 -1.66 6.11
C LEU A 93 -23.31 -1.98 6.40
N THR A 94 -23.69 -3.25 6.49
CA THR A 94 -25.03 -3.64 6.92
C THR A 94 -25.20 -3.49 8.43
N GLU A 95 -26.18 -2.69 8.87
CA GLU A 95 -26.48 -2.49 10.30
C GLU A 95 -27.96 -2.20 10.57
N ILE A 96 -28.41 -2.42 11.80
CA ILE A 96 -29.68 -1.88 12.29
C ILE A 96 -29.42 -0.50 12.87
N SER A 97 -29.99 0.50 12.20
CA SER A 97 -29.97 1.89 12.64
C SER A 97 -31.12 2.18 13.60
N SER A 98 -30.85 2.94 14.67
CA SER A 98 -31.85 3.46 15.62
C SER A 98 -32.77 2.38 16.26
N PRO A 99 -32.22 1.31 16.84
CA PRO A 99 -33.01 0.22 17.42
C PRO A 99 -33.95 0.73 18.53
N LYS A 100 -35.17 0.19 18.58
CA LYS A 100 -36.19 0.50 19.60
C LYS A 100 -36.60 -0.75 20.37
N ASN A 101 -37.13 -0.54 21.57
CA ASN A 101 -37.65 -1.60 22.43
C ASN A 101 -36.62 -2.72 22.68
N VAL A 102 -35.35 -2.34 22.81
CA VAL A 102 -34.26 -3.29 23.09
C VAL A 102 -34.44 -3.80 24.52
N VAL A 103 -34.65 -5.10 24.66
CA VAL A 103 -34.82 -5.78 25.94
C VAL A 103 -33.71 -6.82 26.10
N VAL A 104 -33.13 -6.90 27.29
CA VAL A 104 -32.18 -7.96 27.64
C VAL A 104 -32.98 -9.21 28.01
N VAL A 105 -32.87 -10.26 27.19
CA VAL A 105 -33.57 -11.53 27.40
C VAL A 105 -32.91 -12.37 28.51
N SER A 106 -31.58 -12.47 28.49
CA SER A 106 -30.78 -13.18 29.49
C SER A 106 -29.40 -12.53 29.64
N LYS A 107 -28.64 -12.90 30.68
CA LYS A 107 -27.29 -12.38 30.98
C LYS A 107 -26.35 -13.52 31.38
N GLY A 108 -25.05 -13.30 31.20
CA GLY A 108 -24.02 -14.27 31.59
C GLY A 108 -23.90 -15.47 30.64
N ASN A 109 -24.42 -15.35 29.42
CA ASN A 109 -24.24 -16.35 28.38
C ASN A 109 -22.76 -16.34 27.94
N GLU A 110 -22.21 -17.52 27.70
CA GLU A 110 -20.87 -17.69 27.17
C GLU A 110 -20.79 -17.15 25.73
N VAL A 111 -19.69 -16.48 25.40
CA VAL A 111 -19.40 -15.99 24.06
C VAL A 111 -18.02 -16.52 23.69
N THR A 112 -17.97 -17.38 22.67
CA THR A 112 -16.73 -17.92 22.13
C THR A 112 -16.40 -17.19 20.81
N PRO A 113 -15.27 -16.47 20.74
CA PRO A 113 -14.75 -15.93 19.48
C PRO A 113 -14.42 -17.05 18.49
N LEU A 114 -14.55 -16.78 17.20
CA LEU A 114 -14.07 -17.70 16.16
C LEU A 114 -12.58 -17.45 15.88
N VAL A 115 -11.75 -18.47 15.97
CA VAL A 115 -10.34 -18.37 15.60
C VAL A 115 -10.22 -18.39 14.07
N ILE A 116 -9.69 -17.33 13.48
CA ILE A 116 -9.53 -17.24 12.02
C ILE A 116 -8.58 -18.35 11.52
N GLY A 117 -8.98 -19.05 10.46
CA GLY A 117 -8.23 -20.16 9.86
C GLY A 117 -8.32 -21.49 10.62
N VAL A 118 -8.99 -21.52 11.78
CA VAL A 118 -9.26 -22.74 12.56
C VAL A 118 -10.75 -23.01 12.64
N ASP A 119 -11.52 -22.04 13.13
CA ASP A 119 -12.98 -22.09 13.21
C ASP A 119 -13.65 -21.44 11.99
N THR A 120 -12.86 -20.79 11.12
CA THR A 120 -13.28 -20.18 9.86
C THR A 120 -12.46 -20.73 8.70
N LEU A 121 -12.82 -20.36 7.46
CA LEU A 121 -11.92 -20.49 6.31
C LEU A 121 -10.62 -19.71 6.56
N ASN A 122 -9.56 -20.08 5.85
CA ASN A 122 -8.38 -19.22 5.72
C ASN A 122 -8.74 -18.03 4.82
N PRO A 123 -8.24 -16.81 5.11
CA PRO A 123 -8.34 -15.72 4.17
C PRO A 123 -7.70 -16.12 2.83
N PRO A 124 -8.38 -15.91 1.69
CA PRO A 124 -7.75 -16.02 0.38
C PRO A 124 -6.56 -15.06 0.26
N THR A 125 -5.53 -15.46 -0.48
CA THR A 125 -4.21 -14.79 -0.47
C THR A 125 -3.87 -14.05 -1.76
N GLU A 126 -4.79 -13.92 -2.72
CA GLU A 126 -4.46 -13.29 -4.01
C GLU A 126 -5.57 -12.35 -4.47
N GLN A 127 -6.75 -12.91 -4.74
CA GLN A 127 -7.84 -12.18 -5.37
C GLN A 127 -8.74 -11.51 -4.35
N TYR A 128 -9.13 -10.26 -4.62
CA TYR A 128 -10.04 -9.52 -3.76
C TYR A 128 -11.50 -9.86 -4.06
N THR A 129 -11.94 -9.75 -5.32
CA THR A 129 -13.33 -10.06 -5.71
C THR A 129 -13.39 -10.50 -7.18
N SER A 130 -14.46 -11.20 -7.56
CA SER A 130 -14.69 -11.60 -8.95
C SER A 130 -14.75 -10.44 -9.93
N LEU A 131 -15.07 -9.23 -9.45
CA LEU A 131 -15.20 -8.03 -10.27
C LEU A 131 -13.85 -7.44 -10.74
N ASP A 132 -12.73 -7.92 -10.21
CA ASP A 132 -11.39 -7.47 -10.64
C ASP A 132 -10.93 -8.13 -11.94
N GLY A 133 -11.65 -9.15 -12.42
CA GLY A 133 -11.26 -9.89 -13.63
C GLY A 133 -9.91 -10.61 -13.52
N GLY A 134 -9.40 -10.84 -12.29
CA GLY A 134 -8.12 -11.47 -12.04
C GLY A 134 -6.94 -10.51 -11.91
N ASP A 135 -7.16 -9.20 -12.06
CA ASP A 135 -6.09 -8.19 -11.97
C ASP A 135 -6.58 -6.93 -11.25
N ILE A 136 -6.12 -6.77 -10.01
CA ILE A 136 -6.46 -5.67 -9.12
C ILE A 136 -5.94 -4.30 -9.59
N TYR A 137 -4.99 -4.26 -10.53
CA TYR A 137 -4.52 -3.02 -11.16
C TYR A 137 -4.76 -3.02 -12.68
N GLY A 138 -5.62 -3.91 -13.16
CA GLY A 138 -6.02 -3.99 -14.55
C GLY A 138 -6.63 -2.68 -15.04
N VAL A 139 -6.31 -2.34 -16.28
CA VAL A 139 -6.80 -1.16 -17.00
C VAL A 139 -7.69 -1.60 -18.18
N PRO A 140 -8.82 -0.92 -18.46
CA PRO A 140 -9.38 0.21 -17.71
C PRO A 140 -9.81 -0.20 -16.28
N ASN A 141 -9.50 0.65 -15.30
CA ASN A 141 -9.88 0.45 -13.90
C ASN A 141 -11.21 1.16 -13.56
N ALA A 142 -11.74 0.91 -12.36
CA ALA A 142 -12.98 1.52 -11.85
C ALA A 142 -14.19 1.38 -12.80
N VAL A 143 -14.28 0.26 -13.53
CA VAL A 143 -15.32 0.01 -14.55
C VAL A 143 -16.58 -0.62 -13.98
N ALA A 144 -16.50 -1.20 -12.79
CA ALA A 144 -17.63 -1.76 -12.05
C ALA A 144 -17.65 -1.19 -10.62
N ASN A 145 -18.79 -1.33 -9.92
CA ASN A 145 -18.89 -1.00 -8.50
C ASN A 145 -19.53 -2.18 -7.75
N VAL A 146 -18.93 -2.59 -6.63
CA VAL A 146 -19.47 -3.66 -5.76
C VAL A 146 -20.91 -3.36 -5.37
N SER A 147 -21.22 -2.10 -5.03
CA SER A 147 -22.54 -1.65 -4.61
C SER A 147 -23.59 -1.64 -5.72
N THR A 148 -23.17 -1.61 -6.99
CA THR A 148 -24.08 -1.65 -8.15
C THR A 148 -24.29 -3.07 -8.63
N GLU A 149 -23.21 -3.83 -8.78
CA GLU A 149 -23.26 -5.22 -9.24
C GLU A 149 -23.81 -6.16 -8.16
N ASN A 150 -23.47 -5.90 -6.90
CA ASN A 150 -23.87 -6.64 -5.71
C ASN A 150 -23.77 -8.17 -5.91
N PRO A 151 -22.55 -8.68 -6.18
CA PRO A 151 -22.33 -10.11 -6.45
C PRO A 151 -22.67 -10.95 -5.21
N VAL A 152 -22.94 -12.23 -5.45
CA VAL A 152 -22.99 -13.23 -4.37
C VAL A 152 -21.57 -13.42 -3.85
N LEU A 153 -21.40 -13.46 -2.53
CA LEU A 153 -20.09 -13.65 -1.91
C LEU A 153 -19.53 -15.04 -2.24
N ASP A 154 -18.25 -15.12 -2.58
CA ASP A 154 -17.46 -16.36 -2.59
C ASP A 154 -16.21 -16.23 -1.68
N PRO A 155 -16.40 -16.40 -0.35
CA PRO A 155 -15.34 -16.29 0.66
C PRO A 155 -14.17 -17.25 0.51
N LYS A 156 -14.32 -18.31 -0.29
CA LYS A 156 -13.26 -19.31 -0.51
C LYS A 156 -12.25 -18.83 -1.54
N SER A 157 -12.72 -18.02 -2.50
CA SER A 157 -11.91 -17.57 -3.63
C SER A 157 -11.42 -16.13 -3.46
N TYR A 158 -12.15 -15.30 -2.71
CA TYR A 158 -12.01 -13.86 -2.73
C TYR A 158 -11.90 -13.27 -1.32
N GLY A 159 -10.81 -12.55 -1.05
CA GLY A 159 -10.55 -12.01 0.29
C GLY A 159 -11.48 -10.87 0.70
N PHE A 160 -11.95 -10.07 -0.25
CA PHE A 160 -12.98 -9.05 0.00
C PHE A 160 -14.26 -9.73 0.52
N ASP A 161 -14.70 -10.77 -0.18
CA ASP A 161 -15.89 -11.55 0.15
C ASP A 161 -15.73 -12.30 1.49
N PHE A 162 -14.52 -12.81 1.76
CA PHE A 162 -14.17 -13.43 3.03
C PHE A 162 -14.37 -12.47 4.21
N TRP A 163 -13.79 -11.27 4.14
CA TRP A 163 -13.94 -10.30 5.24
C TRP A 163 -15.38 -9.80 5.39
N GLU A 164 -16.15 -9.71 4.30
CA GLU A 164 -17.58 -9.38 4.37
C GLU A 164 -18.39 -10.47 5.10
N SER A 165 -18.11 -11.75 4.84
CA SER A 165 -18.80 -12.87 5.50
C SER A 165 -18.63 -12.88 7.03
N LEU A 166 -17.50 -12.34 7.50
CA LEU A 166 -17.18 -12.19 8.92
C LEU A 166 -17.61 -10.84 9.50
N SER A 167 -18.16 -9.91 8.70
CA SER A 167 -18.54 -8.58 9.17
C SER A 167 -19.52 -8.65 10.34
N GLY A 168 -19.13 -8.04 11.46
CA GLY A 168 -19.85 -8.04 12.73
C GLY A 168 -19.54 -9.22 13.68
N GLU A 169 -18.68 -10.16 13.28
CA GLU A 169 -18.28 -11.31 14.09
C GLU A 169 -17.15 -10.98 15.08
N LEU A 170 -17.18 -11.61 16.25
CA LEU A 170 -16.10 -11.65 17.22
C LEU A 170 -15.13 -12.77 16.86
N VAL A 171 -13.91 -12.39 16.53
CA VAL A 171 -12.86 -13.27 16.03
C VAL A 171 -11.61 -13.19 16.91
N THR A 172 -10.78 -14.23 16.85
CA THR A 172 -9.43 -14.25 17.42
C THR A 172 -8.40 -14.47 16.32
N VAL A 173 -7.42 -13.57 16.26
CA VAL A 173 -6.21 -13.69 15.44
C VAL A 173 -5.10 -14.30 16.30
N LYS A 174 -4.62 -15.49 15.92
CA LYS A 174 -3.50 -16.16 16.57
C LYS A 174 -2.17 -15.77 15.97
N ASN A 175 -1.14 -15.72 16.82
CA ASN A 175 0.23 -15.36 16.47
C ASN A 175 0.34 -14.18 15.47
N PRO A 176 -0.35 -13.05 15.69
CA PRO A 176 -0.32 -11.96 14.72
C PRO A 176 1.10 -11.39 14.56
N VAL A 177 1.47 -11.12 13.32
CA VAL A 177 2.68 -10.37 12.95
C VAL A 177 2.23 -9.03 12.38
N ALA A 178 2.74 -7.92 12.90
CA ALA A 178 2.55 -6.61 12.33
C ALA A 178 3.28 -6.55 10.98
N VAL A 179 2.55 -6.32 9.89
CA VAL A 179 3.14 -6.28 8.54
C VAL A 179 3.51 -4.86 8.11
N THR A 180 3.07 -3.85 8.87
CA THR A 180 3.46 -2.45 8.72
C THR A 180 3.61 -1.76 10.07
N ARG A 181 4.23 -0.58 10.07
CA ARG A 181 4.11 0.38 11.18
C ARG A 181 2.65 0.89 11.32
N PRO A 182 2.22 1.34 12.51
CA PRO A 182 0.92 1.95 12.71
C PRO A 182 0.80 3.26 11.94
N ASN A 183 -0.39 3.59 11.44
CA ASN A 183 -0.67 4.91 10.89
C ASN A 183 -0.83 5.98 12.01
N GLN A 184 -1.08 7.23 11.63
CA GLN A 184 -1.29 8.35 12.56
C GLN A 184 -2.46 8.19 13.56
N TYR A 185 -3.33 7.18 13.38
CA TYR A 185 -4.43 6.85 14.28
C TYR A 185 -4.12 5.66 15.20
N GLY A 186 -2.92 5.06 15.08
CA GLY A 186 -2.53 3.86 15.81
C GLY A 186 -3.11 2.57 15.21
N ASP A 187 -3.69 2.62 14.01
CA ASP A 187 -4.17 1.43 13.31
C ASP A 187 -2.96 0.67 12.73
N THR A 188 -2.88 -0.64 12.96
CA THR A 188 -1.75 -1.50 12.54
C THR A 188 -2.24 -2.64 11.66
N TRP A 189 -1.59 -2.89 10.51
CA TRP A 189 -1.88 -4.05 9.68
C TRP A 189 -1.21 -5.30 10.21
N VAL A 190 -1.94 -6.42 10.23
CA VAL A 190 -1.44 -7.70 10.72
C VAL A 190 -1.81 -8.85 9.80
N VAL A 191 -1.04 -9.91 9.91
CA VAL A 191 -1.39 -11.25 9.40
C VAL A 191 -1.23 -12.23 10.55
N GLY A 192 -2.22 -13.09 10.77
CA GLY A 192 -2.19 -14.12 11.81
C GLY A 192 -1.62 -15.45 11.33
N ASP A 193 -1.90 -16.49 12.11
CA ASP A 193 -1.50 -17.88 11.87
C ASP A 193 -2.34 -18.55 10.76
N TRP A 194 -2.31 -17.97 9.57
CA TRP A 194 -2.91 -18.49 8.34
C TRP A 194 -1.91 -18.35 7.17
N PRO A 195 -2.11 -19.08 6.06
CA PRO A 195 -1.27 -18.93 4.88
C PRO A 195 -1.27 -17.48 4.38
N ALA A 196 -0.09 -16.97 4.06
CA ALA A 196 0.09 -15.66 3.46
C ALA A 196 1.16 -15.73 2.38
N THR A 197 0.92 -15.05 1.27
CA THR A 197 1.86 -14.87 0.17
C THR A 197 2.69 -13.59 0.41
N GLY A 198 3.63 -13.30 -0.49
CA GLY A 198 4.40 -12.05 -0.44
C GLY A 198 5.35 -11.84 0.75
N ARG A 199 5.43 -12.76 1.73
CA ARG A 199 6.28 -12.60 2.94
C ARG A 199 7.72 -12.21 2.59
N ASN A 200 8.19 -11.12 3.20
CA ASN A 200 9.55 -10.61 3.05
C ASN A 200 10.40 -10.82 4.32
N GLU A 201 11.71 -10.64 4.22
CA GLU A 201 12.66 -10.90 5.30
C GLU A 201 12.47 -9.97 6.52
N HIS A 202 11.85 -8.81 6.34
CA HIS A 202 11.54 -7.85 7.41
C HIS A 202 10.20 -8.14 8.11
N GLY A 203 9.49 -9.21 7.73
CA GLY A 203 8.25 -9.66 8.36
C GLY A 203 6.98 -9.00 7.80
N GLY A 204 7.12 -8.14 6.79
CA GLY A 204 6.02 -7.60 6.01
C GLY A 204 5.52 -8.57 4.94
N ILE A 205 4.64 -8.06 4.09
CA ILE A 205 4.13 -8.74 2.90
C ILE A 205 4.26 -7.81 1.70
N THR A 206 5.00 -8.27 0.71
CA THR A 206 5.31 -7.55 -0.52
C THR A 206 4.26 -7.86 -1.55
N MET A 207 3.74 -6.81 -2.17
CA MET A 207 2.78 -6.93 -3.25
C MET A 207 3.45 -7.53 -4.49
N THR A 208 2.76 -8.45 -5.15
CA THR A 208 3.26 -9.09 -6.37
C THR A 208 2.24 -8.99 -7.50
N ALA A 209 2.59 -9.46 -8.69
CA ALA A 209 1.70 -9.38 -9.83
C ALA A 209 0.37 -10.11 -9.56
N LYS A 210 -0.74 -9.37 -9.61
CA LYS A 210 -2.12 -9.82 -9.35
C LYS A 210 -2.44 -10.20 -7.90
N ASP A 211 -1.50 -10.03 -7.00
CA ASP A 211 -1.67 -10.30 -5.57
C ASP A 211 -1.28 -9.05 -4.77
N SER A 212 -2.28 -8.44 -4.15
CA SER A 212 -2.12 -7.27 -3.26
C SER A 212 -2.50 -7.59 -1.82
N ASN A 213 -2.19 -8.81 -1.39
CA ASN A 213 -2.24 -9.29 -0.01
C ASN A 213 -3.61 -9.15 0.69
N PRO A 214 -4.71 -9.68 0.12
CA PRO A 214 -6.04 -9.61 0.73
C PRO A 214 -6.18 -10.32 2.09
N GLU A 215 -5.21 -11.16 2.46
CA GLU A 215 -5.17 -11.88 3.73
C GLU A 215 -4.73 -11.03 4.94
N ALA A 216 -4.28 -9.79 4.70
CA ALA A 216 -3.95 -8.86 5.76
C ALA A 216 -5.18 -8.10 6.27
N ILE A 217 -5.18 -7.81 7.56
CA ILE A 217 -6.28 -7.10 8.22
C ILE A 217 -5.75 -6.00 9.13
N VAL A 218 -6.38 -4.83 9.09
CA VAL A 218 -6.00 -3.73 9.96
C VAL A 218 -6.68 -3.87 11.32
N ILE A 219 -5.90 -3.66 12.38
CA ILE A 219 -6.36 -3.61 13.76
C ILE A 219 -6.61 -2.16 14.12
N GLY A 220 -7.87 -1.83 14.38
CA GLY A 220 -8.31 -0.48 14.73
C GLY A 220 -8.27 -0.19 16.22
N SER A 221 -8.96 0.87 16.62
CA SER A 221 -9.02 1.30 18.03
C SER A 221 -9.74 0.28 18.94
N PRO A 222 -9.20 0.01 20.15
CA PRO A 222 -9.83 -0.86 21.13
C PRO A 222 -11.22 -0.40 21.58
N LEU A 223 -12.13 -1.36 21.77
CA LEU A 223 -13.51 -1.10 22.18
C LEU A 223 -13.64 -0.64 23.65
N ASP A 224 -12.69 -1.00 24.51
CA ASP A 224 -12.65 -0.59 25.91
C ASP A 224 -12.09 0.84 26.13
N GLY A 225 -11.62 1.49 25.07
CA GLY A 225 -11.06 2.84 25.10
C GLY A 225 -9.57 2.90 25.50
N THR A 226 -8.89 1.76 25.62
CA THR A 226 -7.42 1.72 25.67
C THR A 226 -6.82 2.10 24.31
N SER A 227 -5.52 2.40 24.28
CA SER A 227 -4.79 2.76 23.06
C SER A 227 -3.83 1.66 22.66
N ASN A 228 -3.78 1.34 21.37
CA ASN A 228 -2.76 0.45 20.85
C ASN A 228 -1.37 1.09 21.00
N PRO A 229 -0.35 0.32 21.42
CA PRO A 229 1.03 0.78 21.41
C PRO A 229 1.61 0.81 19.98
N GLU A 230 2.74 1.49 19.81
CA GLU A 230 3.47 1.51 18.53
C GLU A 230 4.12 0.16 18.23
N SER A 231 4.08 -0.24 16.95
CA SER A 231 4.70 -1.47 16.41
C SER A 231 5.61 -1.15 15.23
N LYS A 232 6.54 -2.05 14.93
CA LYS A 232 7.30 -2.06 13.67
C LYS A 232 6.85 -3.22 12.79
N MET A 233 7.19 -3.13 11.50
CA MET A 233 7.06 -4.29 10.62
C MET A 233 7.86 -5.47 11.21
N GLY A 234 7.25 -6.65 11.20
CA GLY A 234 7.81 -7.89 11.73
C GLY A 234 7.59 -8.12 13.22
N ASP A 235 7.07 -7.14 13.97
CA ASP A 235 6.80 -7.33 15.40
C ASP A 235 5.73 -8.40 15.63
N GLN A 236 6.02 -9.33 16.55
CA GLN A 236 5.06 -10.33 16.98
C GLN A 236 4.15 -9.78 18.08
N LEU A 237 2.85 -9.88 17.83
CA LEU A 237 1.79 -9.48 18.73
C LEU A 237 1.27 -10.69 19.51
N THR A 238 0.69 -10.43 20.68
CA THR A 238 -0.13 -11.42 21.38
C THR A 238 -1.44 -11.65 20.63
N GLU A 239 -2.14 -12.75 20.92
CA GLU A 239 -3.46 -13.01 20.34
C GLU A 239 -4.39 -11.80 20.45
N ILE A 240 -5.05 -11.47 19.34
CA ILE A 240 -5.96 -10.32 19.25
C ILE A 240 -7.37 -10.86 19.15
N THR A 241 -8.22 -10.51 20.10
CA THR A 241 -9.66 -10.81 20.02
C THR A 241 -10.43 -9.52 19.80
N GLY A 242 -11.29 -9.49 18.79
CA GLY A 242 -12.00 -8.28 18.40
C GLY A 242 -13.12 -8.52 17.41
N VAL A 243 -13.84 -7.45 17.08
CA VAL A 243 -14.96 -7.52 16.15
C VAL A 243 -14.56 -7.06 14.76
N VAL A 244 -14.84 -7.88 13.74
CA VAL A 244 -14.67 -7.49 12.34
C VAL A 244 -15.72 -6.44 11.96
N THR A 245 -15.32 -5.38 11.28
CA THR A 245 -16.20 -4.35 10.76
C THR A 245 -15.60 -3.74 9.50
N TYR A 246 -16.40 -3.01 8.73
CA TYR A 246 -15.90 -2.15 7.66
C TYR A 246 -15.96 -0.68 8.08
N ALA A 247 -14.85 0.05 7.91
CA ALA A 247 -14.78 1.50 8.11
C ALA A 247 -13.58 2.11 7.39
N PHE A 248 -13.72 3.37 6.98
CA PHE A 248 -12.67 4.17 6.35
C PHE A 248 -12.04 3.51 5.10
N GLY A 249 -12.84 2.75 4.34
CA GLY A 249 -12.41 2.10 3.12
C GLY A 249 -11.79 0.71 3.30
N PHE A 250 -11.75 0.17 4.52
CA PHE A 250 -11.12 -1.13 4.81
C PHE A 250 -11.95 -1.95 5.80
N TYR A 251 -11.85 -3.28 5.67
CA TYR A 251 -12.21 -4.16 6.78
C TYR A 251 -11.16 -4.04 7.87
N ARG A 252 -11.61 -4.16 9.10
CA ARG A 252 -10.79 -4.00 10.29
C ARG A 252 -11.32 -4.81 11.44
N ILE A 253 -10.43 -5.19 12.35
CA ILE A 253 -10.81 -5.75 13.64
C ILE A 253 -10.73 -4.63 14.67
N LEU A 254 -11.83 -4.39 15.39
CA LEU A 254 -11.84 -3.55 16.59
C LEU A 254 -11.53 -4.45 17.79
N PRO A 255 -10.31 -4.42 18.34
CA PRO A 255 -9.93 -5.32 19.41
C PRO A 255 -10.71 -4.99 20.69
N LEU A 256 -10.97 -5.98 21.53
CA LEU A 256 -11.68 -5.75 22.79
C LEU A 256 -10.86 -4.88 23.75
N THR A 257 -9.53 -5.05 23.73
CA THR A 257 -8.53 -4.31 24.51
C THR A 257 -7.34 -3.97 23.61
N ALA A 258 -6.48 -3.04 24.04
CA ALA A 258 -5.25 -2.73 23.34
C ALA A 258 -4.42 -3.98 23.02
N ILE A 259 -3.83 -4.00 21.82
CA ILE A 259 -2.87 -5.04 21.44
C ILE A 259 -1.63 -4.96 22.31
N THR A 260 -0.97 -6.09 22.53
CA THR A 260 0.30 -6.16 23.25
C THR A 260 1.32 -6.95 22.46
N PHE A 261 2.61 -6.67 22.67
CA PHE A 261 3.70 -7.38 22.02
C PHE A 261 4.16 -8.55 22.86
N ASN A 262 4.71 -9.58 22.20
CA ASN A 262 5.49 -10.61 22.89
C ASN A 262 6.88 -10.10 23.36
N LEU A 263 7.18 -8.81 23.17
CA LEU A 263 8.42 -8.13 23.54
C LEU A 263 8.21 -7.25 24.78
N ALA A 264 8.49 -7.81 25.95
CA ALA A 264 8.64 -7.08 27.21
C ALA A 264 10.13 -6.90 27.56
N PRO A 265 10.50 -5.99 28.50
CA PRO A 265 11.88 -5.70 28.91
C PRO A 265 12.73 -6.90 29.41
N THR A 266 12.16 -8.10 29.45
CA THR A 266 12.79 -9.35 29.90
C THR A 266 12.89 -10.42 28.80
N SER A 267 12.66 -10.08 27.53
CA SER A 267 12.69 -11.06 26.42
C SER A 267 14.12 -11.57 26.09
N ALA A 268 14.24 -12.88 25.85
CA ALA A 268 15.51 -13.58 25.62
C ALA A 268 16.17 -13.31 24.25
N HIS A 269 15.54 -12.49 23.39
CA HIS A 269 16.09 -12.09 22.08
C HIS A 269 16.72 -10.68 22.06
N LEU A 270 16.65 -9.92 23.15
CA LEU A 270 17.30 -8.61 23.30
C LEU A 270 18.83 -8.61 23.05
N PRO A 271 19.61 -9.65 23.44
CA PRO A 271 21.04 -9.70 23.15
C PRO A 271 21.39 -9.86 21.67
N SER A 272 20.53 -10.49 20.86
CA SER A 272 20.75 -10.67 19.41
C SER A 272 20.51 -9.38 18.63
N ILE A 273 19.54 -8.57 19.08
CA ILE A 273 19.28 -7.23 18.53
C ILE A 273 20.41 -6.26 18.93
N ALA A 274 20.94 -6.37 20.14
CA ALA A 274 22.14 -5.62 20.55
C ALA A 274 23.40 -6.03 19.76
N ALA A 275 23.52 -7.30 19.36
CA ALA A 275 24.58 -7.80 18.48
C ALA A 275 24.43 -7.29 17.03
N HIS A 276 23.22 -7.09 16.53
CA HIS A 276 22.99 -6.47 15.22
C HIS A 276 23.54 -5.03 15.16
N ILE A 277 23.33 -4.27 16.24
CA ILE A 277 23.82 -2.89 16.36
C ILE A 277 25.33 -2.82 16.57
N ALA A 278 25.90 -3.73 17.38
CA ALA A 278 27.32 -3.73 17.72
C ALA A 278 28.21 -4.32 16.61
N ASP A 279 27.74 -5.36 15.90
CA ASP A 279 28.60 -6.18 15.05
C ASP A 279 28.41 -5.95 13.53
N TYR A 280 27.24 -5.47 13.10
CA TYR A 280 26.89 -5.38 11.67
C TYR A 280 26.96 -3.96 11.10
N MET A 281 26.65 -2.93 11.89
CA MET A 281 26.67 -1.55 11.37
C MET A 281 28.06 -0.92 11.28
N LYS A 282 29.06 -1.45 12.00
CA LYS A 282 30.50 -1.12 11.89
C LYS A 282 30.90 0.32 11.51
N THR A 283 30.19 1.34 12.00
CA THR A 283 30.53 2.77 11.86
C THR A 283 31.05 3.16 10.46
N PRO A 284 30.17 3.47 9.49
CA PRO A 284 30.56 3.66 8.10
C PRO A 284 31.40 4.94 7.85
N ASP A 285 32.36 4.83 6.94
CA ASP A 285 33.31 5.90 6.57
C ASP A 285 32.77 6.91 5.53
N LEU A 286 31.59 6.67 4.94
CA LEU A 286 31.04 7.50 3.85
C LEU A 286 29.53 7.72 4.00
N ILE A 287 29.11 8.95 3.69
CA ILE A 287 27.72 9.42 3.74
C ILE A 287 27.38 10.04 2.38
N PHE A 288 26.25 9.66 1.79
CA PHE A 288 25.70 10.29 0.58
C PHE A 288 24.46 11.11 0.94
N VAL A 289 24.31 12.29 0.33
CA VAL A 289 23.22 13.23 0.63
C VAL A 289 22.56 13.67 -0.67
N GLN A 290 21.22 13.57 -0.75
CA GLN A 290 20.41 14.04 -1.87
C GLN A 290 19.63 15.31 -1.49
N GLU A 291 19.08 16.00 -2.50
CA GLU A 291 18.31 17.25 -2.36
C GLU A 291 19.06 18.43 -1.70
N ILE A 292 20.38 18.48 -1.88
CA ILE A 292 21.18 19.63 -1.47
C ILE A 292 20.90 20.81 -2.42
N GLN A 293 20.27 21.84 -1.87
CA GLN A 293 20.02 23.12 -2.56
C GLN A 293 21.34 23.82 -2.93
N ASP A 294 21.30 24.65 -3.98
CA ASP A 294 22.39 25.58 -4.28
C ASP A 294 22.65 26.54 -3.10
N ASN A 295 23.72 27.33 -3.20
CA ASN A 295 24.18 28.24 -2.15
C ASN A 295 23.14 29.31 -1.76
N THR A 296 22.05 29.43 -2.52
CA THR A 296 21.02 30.47 -2.40
C THR A 296 19.64 29.90 -2.03
N GLY A 297 19.56 28.59 -1.80
CA GLY A 297 18.37 27.91 -1.31
C GLY A 297 17.22 27.96 -2.34
N PRO A 298 15.99 28.34 -1.96
CA PRO A 298 14.86 28.38 -2.90
C PRO A 298 14.90 29.56 -3.89
N THR A 299 15.96 30.38 -3.88
CA THR A 299 16.07 31.62 -4.66
C THR A 299 16.63 31.32 -6.05
N ASN A 300 15.85 31.60 -7.10
CA ASN A 300 16.30 31.40 -8.49
C ASN A 300 17.08 32.60 -9.02
N ASP A 301 18.39 32.64 -8.78
CA ASP A 301 19.29 33.73 -9.17
C ASP A 301 20.44 33.31 -10.12
N GLY A 302 20.42 32.05 -10.57
CA GLY A 302 21.40 31.48 -11.50
C GLY A 302 22.63 30.87 -10.83
N VAL A 303 22.72 30.87 -9.50
CA VAL A 303 23.76 30.13 -8.76
C VAL A 303 23.36 28.66 -8.67
N VAL A 304 24.21 27.77 -9.19
CA VAL A 304 23.95 26.31 -9.19
C VAL A 304 24.94 25.52 -8.32
N SER A 305 25.91 26.19 -7.71
CA SER A 305 26.88 25.57 -6.80
C SER A 305 26.25 25.34 -5.44
N SER A 306 26.52 24.19 -4.82
CA SER A 306 26.07 23.82 -3.46
C SER A 306 27.20 23.81 -2.41
N ASN A 307 28.38 24.35 -2.75
CA ASN A 307 29.57 24.28 -1.90
C ASN A 307 29.37 24.91 -0.51
N VAL A 308 28.61 25.99 -0.42
CA VAL A 308 28.32 26.69 0.85
C VAL A 308 27.37 25.84 1.69
N THR A 309 26.36 25.23 1.06
CA THR A 309 25.41 24.31 1.70
C THR A 309 26.13 23.09 2.26
N LEU A 310 27.03 22.47 1.48
CA LEU A 310 27.83 21.32 1.88
C LEU A 310 28.89 21.64 2.95
N SER A 311 29.53 22.82 2.87
CA SER A 311 30.47 23.27 3.91
C SER A 311 29.78 23.50 5.25
N THR A 312 28.53 23.96 5.23
CA THR A 312 27.72 24.15 6.44
C THR A 312 27.37 22.81 7.08
N LEU A 313 27.05 21.81 6.26
CA LEU A 313 26.74 20.45 6.71
C LEU A 313 27.97 19.77 7.33
N THR A 314 29.14 19.82 6.70
CA THR A 314 30.35 19.17 7.24
C THR A 314 30.84 19.83 8.54
N ALA A 315 30.74 21.15 8.66
CA ALA A 315 31.05 21.87 9.90
C ALA A 315 30.09 21.52 11.06
N ALA A 316 28.81 21.27 10.77
CA ALA A 316 27.84 20.82 11.76
C ALA A 316 28.15 19.40 12.28
N ILE A 317 28.60 18.51 11.39
CA ILE A 317 29.00 17.14 11.72
C ILE A 317 30.28 17.13 12.56
N GLU A 318 31.28 17.94 12.21
CA GLU A 318 32.53 18.10 12.97
C GLU A 318 32.25 18.53 14.42
N SER A 319 31.34 19.48 14.60
CA SER A 319 30.89 19.98 15.91
C SER A 319 30.20 18.92 16.76
N HIS A 320 29.37 18.05 16.15
CA HIS A 320 28.59 17.03 16.87
C HIS A 320 29.39 15.77 17.22
N THR A 321 30.43 15.45 16.44
CA THR A 321 31.22 14.23 16.59
C THR A 321 32.48 14.43 17.44
N ASN A 322 32.70 15.65 17.96
CA ASN A 322 33.87 16.05 18.73
C ASN A 322 35.21 15.81 17.99
N GLY A 323 35.22 16.09 16.67
CA GLY A 323 36.44 16.14 15.84
C GLY A 323 36.47 15.31 14.56
N THR A 324 35.35 14.72 14.10
CA THR A 324 35.33 14.01 12.81
C THR A 324 35.12 15.00 11.67
N VAL A 325 36.15 15.19 10.85
CA VAL A 325 36.14 16.10 9.70
C VAL A 325 35.75 15.31 8.45
N TYR A 326 34.68 15.73 7.79
CA TYR A 326 34.29 15.20 6.48
C TYR A 326 34.74 16.18 5.38
N ASP A 327 35.52 15.68 4.43
CA ASP A 327 35.71 16.34 3.13
C ASP A 327 34.52 16.01 2.22
N PHE A 328 34.10 16.98 1.41
CA PHE A 328 33.10 16.78 0.37
C PHE A 328 33.70 17.12 -0.99
N VAL A 329 33.31 16.39 -2.04
CA VAL A 329 33.67 16.68 -3.42
C VAL A 329 32.40 17.00 -4.20
N THR A 330 32.44 18.08 -4.98
CA THR A 330 31.42 18.30 -6.00
C THR A 330 31.88 17.64 -7.31
N ILE A 331 30.97 16.94 -7.97
CA ILE A 331 31.29 16.24 -9.21
C ILE A 331 31.10 17.18 -10.40
N ASP A 332 32.20 17.77 -10.83
CA ASP A 332 32.49 18.01 -12.25
C ASP A 332 33.49 16.92 -12.70
N PRO A 333 33.32 16.28 -13.87
CA PRO A 333 33.02 16.97 -15.12
C PRO A 333 31.81 16.43 -15.89
N LEU A 334 30.93 17.35 -16.30
CA LEU A 334 30.06 17.13 -17.47
C LEU A 334 30.91 17.14 -18.75
N TRP A 335 30.63 16.23 -19.67
CA TRP A 335 31.26 16.25 -21.00
C TRP A 335 30.59 17.31 -21.87
N LYS A 336 31.32 18.41 -22.16
CA LYS A 336 30.84 19.58 -22.93
C LYS A 336 29.50 20.13 -22.41
N PRO A 337 29.43 20.66 -21.17
CA PRO A 337 28.18 21.14 -20.60
C PRO A 337 27.57 22.24 -21.47
N ASN A 338 26.32 22.02 -21.85
CA ASN A 338 25.44 23.00 -22.48
C ASN A 338 24.07 22.83 -21.82
N PRO A 339 23.89 23.29 -20.58
CA PRO A 339 22.67 23.03 -19.83
C PRO A 339 21.49 23.74 -20.50
N GLY A 340 20.38 23.02 -20.66
CA GLY A 340 19.10 23.59 -21.08
C GLY A 340 18.33 24.17 -19.90
N GLY A 341 17.49 25.18 -20.14
CA GLY A 341 16.57 25.73 -19.16
C GLY A 341 15.37 24.81 -18.88
N SER A 342 14.52 25.21 -17.93
CA SER A 342 13.34 24.44 -17.48
C SER A 342 12.24 24.24 -18.55
N THR A 343 12.35 24.96 -19.68
CA THR A 343 11.45 24.90 -20.84
C THR A 343 12.13 24.36 -22.09
N ASP A 344 13.43 24.10 -22.06
CA ASP A 344 14.18 23.70 -23.25
C ASP A 344 14.13 22.18 -23.42
N ALA A 345 13.54 21.73 -24.52
CA ALA A 345 13.45 20.31 -24.85
C ALA A 345 14.81 19.76 -25.28
N ASN A 346 15.19 18.64 -24.68
CA ASN A 346 16.34 17.88 -25.12
C ASN A 346 16.05 17.12 -26.42
N GLU A 347 17.09 16.88 -27.20
CA GLU A 347 17.03 16.14 -28.46
C GLU A 347 18.21 15.18 -28.52
N VAL A 348 17.99 13.97 -29.04
CA VAL A 348 19.06 13.03 -29.35
C VAL A 348 19.64 13.39 -30.71
N LEU A 349 20.93 13.66 -30.75
CA LEU A 349 21.72 13.98 -31.95
C LEU A 349 22.54 12.75 -32.38
N ALA A 350 23.04 12.76 -33.61
CA ALA A 350 23.81 11.66 -34.18
C ALA A 350 25.06 11.31 -33.35
N GLY A 351 25.34 10.02 -33.19
CA GLY A 351 26.58 9.53 -32.58
C GLY A 351 26.50 9.02 -31.14
N PRO A 352 25.33 8.62 -30.64
CA PRO A 352 24.35 9.48 -29.94
C PRO A 352 24.98 10.55 -29.03
N THR A 353 24.42 11.76 -29.01
CA THR A 353 24.74 12.79 -27.99
C THR A 353 23.51 13.66 -27.70
N LEU A 354 23.51 14.43 -26.60
CA LEU A 354 22.39 15.26 -26.20
C LEU A 354 22.55 16.72 -26.65
N LYS A 355 21.48 17.33 -27.17
CA LYS A 355 21.44 18.78 -27.48
C LYS A 355 21.73 19.64 -26.26
N TYR A 356 21.15 19.26 -25.12
CA TYR A 356 21.44 19.85 -23.81
C TYR A 356 21.96 18.78 -22.86
N ASN A 357 23.07 19.07 -22.18
CA ASN A 357 23.70 18.15 -21.25
C ASN A 357 24.03 18.84 -19.90
N PRO A 358 23.20 18.67 -18.86
CA PRO A 358 21.94 17.91 -18.84
C PRO A 358 20.78 18.66 -19.54
N GLY A 359 19.69 17.95 -19.87
CA GLY A 359 18.50 18.51 -20.52
C GLY A 359 17.20 17.77 -20.17
N ARG A 360 16.06 18.47 -20.23
CA ARG A 360 14.73 17.91 -19.90
C ARG A 360 14.11 17.16 -21.07
N ILE A 361 13.44 16.05 -20.81
CA ILE A 361 12.70 15.30 -21.84
C ILE A 361 11.34 15.97 -22.08
N GLU A 362 11.11 16.46 -23.29
CA GLU A 362 9.82 17.00 -23.75
C GLU A 362 9.07 17.88 -22.72
N PRO A 363 9.69 18.94 -22.16
CA PRO A 363 9.18 19.71 -21.01
C PRO A 363 7.87 20.49 -21.27
N ALA A 364 7.37 20.49 -22.50
CA ALA A 364 6.11 21.09 -22.93
C ALA A 364 4.99 20.04 -23.15
N SER A 365 5.28 18.74 -23.05
CA SER A 365 4.27 17.69 -23.16
C SER A 365 3.23 17.78 -22.05
N SER A 366 1.97 17.47 -22.38
CA SER A 366 0.88 17.35 -21.41
C SER A 366 1.12 16.24 -20.39
N ALA A 367 1.96 15.26 -20.71
CA ALA A 367 2.37 14.18 -19.81
C ALA A 367 2.98 14.68 -18.48
N TRP A 368 3.49 15.92 -18.43
CA TRP A 368 4.11 16.49 -17.22
C TRP A 368 3.19 17.46 -16.47
N SER A 369 1.88 17.44 -16.76
CA SER A 369 0.91 18.36 -16.14
C SER A 369 0.83 18.11 -14.63
N ALA A 370 1.28 19.09 -13.83
CA ALA A 370 1.41 18.93 -12.37
C ALA A 370 2.35 17.77 -11.93
N SER A 371 3.27 17.36 -12.80
CA SER A 371 4.27 16.33 -12.54
C SER A 371 5.68 16.82 -12.85
N ARG A 372 6.69 16.05 -12.42
CA ARG A 372 8.09 16.41 -12.59
C ARG A 372 8.55 16.02 -14.00
N LYS A 373 9.35 16.90 -14.60
CA LYS A 373 9.90 16.71 -15.95
C LYS A 373 11.21 15.90 -15.85
N PRO A 374 11.34 14.74 -16.49
CA PRO A 374 12.55 13.94 -16.42
C PRO A 374 13.80 14.69 -16.88
N LEU A 375 14.96 14.33 -16.31
CA LEU A 375 16.26 14.90 -16.67
C LEU A 375 17.14 13.82 -17.31
N ALA A 376 17.69 14.12 -18.49
CA ALA A 376 18.66 13.27 -19.17
C ALA A 376 20.05 13.92 -19.15
N ALA A 377 21.08 13.10 -18.95
CA ALA A 377 22.47 13.53 -18.97
C ALA A 377 23.36 12.48 -19.64
N GLU A 378 24.44 12.95 -20.27
CA GLU A 378 25.49 12.16 -20.89
C GLU A 378 26.80 12.35 -20.13
N TRP A 379 27.47 11.23 -19.84
CA TRP A 379 28.62 11.17 -18.96
C TRP A 379 29.77 10.42 -19.59
N ARG A 380 30.96 10.65 -19.05
CA ARG A 380 32.14 9.81 -19.27
C ARG A 380 32.73 9.42 -17.93
N ALA A 381 33.12 8.16 -17.78
CA ALA A 381 33.86 7.73 -16.60
C ALA A 381 35.22 8.43 -16.51
N ILE A 382 35.59 8.93 -15.33
CA ILE A 382 36.78 9.74 -15.09
C ILE A 382 38.06 9.08 -15.64
N ASN A 383 38.22 7.77 -15.38
CA ASN A 383 39.35 6.96 -15.82
C ASN A 383 39.01 6.04 -17.01
N GLY A 384 37.86 6.24 -17.66
CA GLY A 384 37.42 5.45 -18.80
C GLY A 384 37.99 5.94 -20.14
N PRO A 385 37.87 5.12 -21.20
CA PRO A 385 38.25 5.55 -22.55
C PRO A 385 37.54 6.84 -22.97
N GLN A 386 38.26 7.76 -23.62
CA GLN A 386 37.72 9.08 -24.00
C GLN A 386 36.53 9.01 -24.97
N ASN A 387 36.39 7.91 -25.69
CA ASN A 387 35.36 7.68 -26.69
C ASN A 387 34.19 6.80 -26.17
N LYS A 388 34.10 6.56 -24.87
CA LYS A 388 32.99 5.81 -24.28
C LYS A 388 32.21 6.65 -23.29
N THR A 389 30.98 6.96 -23.65
CA THR A 389 30.02 7.66 -22.80
C THR A 389 28.94 6.70 -22.28
N PHE A 390 28.15 7.17 -21.32
CA PHE A 390 26.93 6.53 -20.85
C PHE A 390 25.89 7.59 -20.53
N PHE A 391 24.62 7.20 -20.54
CA PHE A 391 23.47 8.09 -20.35
C PHE A 391 22.73 7.75 -19.06
N THR A 392 22.22 8.78 -18.40
CA THR A 392 21.29 8.62 -17.28
C THR A 392 20.00 9.37 -17.57
N VAL A 393 18.86 8.75 -17.27
CA VAL A 393 17.53 9.37 -17.33
C VAL A 393 16.88 9.26 -15.95
N ASN A 394 16.80 10.37 -15.24
CA ASN A 394 16.15 10.43 -13.93
C ASN A 394 14.68 10.81 -14.06
N VAL A 395 13.81 10.02 -13.44
CA VAL A 395 12.36 10.20 -13.45
C VAL A 395 11.80 10.37 -12.04
N HIS A 396 10.67 11.07 -11.95
CA HIS A 396 9.78 11.03 -10.79
C HIS A 396 8.37 11.27 -11.35
N TRP A 397 7.62 10.19 -11.56
CA TRP A 397 6.33 10.22 -12.25
C TRP A 397 5.16 10.63 -11.36
N ALA A 398 4.00 10.81 -11.97
CA ALA A 398 2.79 11.23 -11.26
C ALA A 398 2.42 10.25 -10.14
N SER A 399 2.25 10.78 -8.93
CA SER A 399 1.86 10.01 -7.75
C SER A 399 0.54 9.27 -7.96
N LYS A 400 0.36 8.15 -7.24
CA LYS A 400 -0.90 7.38 -7.18
C LYS A 400 -2.00 8.07 -6.35
N GLY A 401 -1.84 9.35 -6.01
CA GLY A 401 -2.83 10.14 -5.28
C GLY A 401 -4.20 10.15 -5.96
N GLY A 402 -5.26 10.08 -5.15
CA GLY A 402 -6.65 9.98 -5.64
C GLY A 402 -7.12 8.54 -5.94
N SER A 403 -6.27 7.54 -5.73
CA SER A 403 -6.67 6.13 -5.79
C SER A 403 -7.77 5.79 -4.77
N SER A 404 -8.60 4.81 -5.10
CA SER A 404 -9.48 4.19 -4.10
C SER A 404 -8.71 3.16 -3.28
N SER A 405 -9.21 2.80 -2.09
CA SER A 405 -8.64 1.70 -1.32
C SER A 405 -8.77 0.36 -2.06
N LEU A 406 -7.93 -0.61 -1.73
CA LEU A 406 -8.01 -1.98 -2.27
C LEU A 406 -9.30 -2.71 -1.86
N HIS A 407 -9.93 -2.29 -0.75
CA HIS A 407 -11.24 -2.77 -0.29
C HIS A 407 -12.35 -1.74 -0.62
N GLY A 408 -12.14 -0.95 -1.68
CA GLY A 408 -13.06 0.08 -2.14
C GLY A 408 -14.13 -0.44 -3.09
N ASP A 409 -15.18 0.37 -3.27
CA ASP A 409 -16.33 0.07 -4.12
C ASP A 409 -16.00 -0.05 -5.63
N PRO A 410 -15.18 0.82 -6.24
CA PRO A 410 -14.83 0.72 -7.66
C PRO A 410 -13.90 -0.47 -7.92
N ARG A 411 -14.21 -1.29 -8.94
CA ARG A 411 -13.48 -2.52 -9.31
C ARG A 411 -13.04 -2.53 -10.80
N PRO A 412 -11.78 -2.91 -11.10
CA PRO A 412 -10.64 -2.86 -10.19
C PRO A 412 -10.52 -1.48 -9.50
N PRO A 413 -9.85 -1.35 -8.35
CA PRO A 413 -9.63 -0.07 -7.68
C PRO A 413 -9.18 1.03 -8.64
N ASN A 414 -9.67 2.25 -8.43
CA ASN A 414 -9.17 3.41 -9.16
C ASN A 414 -7.67 3.56 -8.88
N ASN A 415 -6.84 3.42 -9.90
CA ASN A 415 -5.40 3.68 -9.84
C ASN A 415 -5.16 5.13 -10.29
N GLY A 416 -5.13 6.05 -9.34
CA GLY A 416 -5.01 7.49 -9.60
C GLY A 416 -3.76 7.82 -10.43
N GLY A 417 -3.91 8.69 -11.42
CA GLY A 417 -2.81 9.13 -12.29
C GLY A 417 -2.30 8.07 -13.28
N VAL A 418 -2.96 6.92 -13.44
CA VAL A 418 -2.47 5.85 -14.34
C VAL A 418 -2.37 6.30 -15.79
N ASP A 419 -3.37 7.00 -16.33
CA ASP A 419 -3.37 7.49 -17.71
C ASP A 419 -2.22 8.48 -17.93
N GLU A 420 -1.96 9.36 -16.95
CA GLU A 420 -0.83 10.28 -16.99
C GLU A 420 0.50 9.52 -16.98
N ARG A 421 0.65 8.49 -16.12
CA ARG A 421 1.85 7.65 -16.09
C ARG A 421 2.05 6.86 -17.39
N ILE A 422 0.99 6.42 -18.08
CA ILE A 422 1.09 5.81 -19.41
C ILE A 422 1.68 6.81 -20.42
N GLU A 423 1.21 8.06 -20.42
CA GLU A 423 1.77 9.10 -21.28
C GLU A 423 3.24 9.42 -20.92
N GLN A 424 3.57 9.47 -19.63
CA GLN A 424 4.95 9.69 -19.14
C GLN A 424 5.88 8.55 -19.54
N ALA A 425 5.40 7.30 -19.49
CA ALA A 425 6.10 6.12 -19.94
C ALA A 425 6.37 6.14 -21.45
N GLU A 426 5.37 6.48 -22.26
CA GLU A 426 5.50 6.62 -23.71
C GLU A 426 6.54 7.69 -24.09
N VAL A 427 6.44 8.88 -23.49
CA VAL A 427 7.36 10.00 -23.80
C VAL A 427 8.79 9.70 -23.36
N THR A 428 8.98 9.17 -22.15
CA THR A 428 10.32 8.84 -21.63
C THR A 428 10.93 7.67 -22.40
N GLY A 429 10.13 6.63 -22.67
CA GLY A 429 10.57 5.45 -23.41
C GLY A 429 10.95 5.78 -24.85
N ALA A 430 10.17 6.61 -25.54
CA ALA A 430 10.47 7.05 -26.90
C ALA A 430 11.78 7.86 -26.97
N PHE A 431 12.07 8.72 -25.99
CA PHE A 431 13.34 9.43 -25.92
C PHE A 431 14.53 8.48 -25.78
N ILE A 432 14.43 7.48 -24.89
CA ILE A 432 15.49 6.47 -24.70
C ILE A 432 15.67 5.62 -25.97
N ALA A 433 14.57 5.25 -26.64
CA ALA A 433 14.61 4.49 -27.89
C ALA A 433 15.37 5.23 -29.00
N GLN A 434 15.32 6.58 -29.04
CA GLN A 434 16.11 7.37 -29.98
C GLN A 434 17.62 7.23 -29.73
N ILE A 435 18.06 7.17 -28.46
CA ILE A 435 19.47 6.92 -28.11
C ILE A 435 19.91 5.55 -28.63
N LEU A 436 19.09 4.51 -28.40
CA LEU A 436 19.39 3.15 -28.86
C LEU A 436 19.28 2.98 -30.38
N ALA A 437 18.49 3.79 -31.06
CA ALA A 437 18.42 3.79 -32.52
C ALA A 437 19.72 4.31 -33.16
N GLU A 438 20.39 5.27 -32.51
CA GLU A 438 21.70 5.80 -32.93
C GLU A 438 22.85 4.85 -32.55
N ASP A 439 22.82 4.28 -31.34
CA ASP A 439 23.76 3.22 -30.92
C ASP A 439 23.04 2.13 -30.12
N PRO A 440 22.79 0.95 -30.71
CA PRO A 440 22.19 -0.19 -30.01
C PRO A 440 23.00 -0.70 -28.81
N ASN A 441 24.28 -0.30 -28.69
CA ASN A 441 25.15 -0.65 -27.57
C ASN A 441 25.33 0.50 -26.57
N ALA A 442 24.54 1.57 -26.68
CA ALA A 442 24.56 2.67 -25.73
C ALA A 442 24.31 2.15 -24.32
N ARG A 443 25.10 2.62 -23.35
CA ARG A 443 24.93 2.31 -21.93
C ARG A 443 23.98 3.33 -21.33
N ILE A 444 22.78 2.90 -20.96
CA ILE A 444 21.71 3.78 -20.48
C ILE A 444 21.22 3.24 -19.15
N ILE A 445 21.09 4.14 -18.17
CA ILE A 445 20.48 3.87 -16.87
C ILE A 445 19.29 4.83 -16.75
N SER A 446 18.08 4.30 -16.56
CA SER A 446 16.92 5.10 -16.17
C SER A 446 16.52 4.75 -14.74
N SER A 447 16.40 5.72 -13.85
CA SER A 447 16.14 5.44 -12.44
C SER A 447 15.42 6.57 -11.72
N GLY A 448 14.64 6.21 -10.72
CA GLY A 448 13.93 7.12 -9.82
C GLY A 448 12.60 6.51 -9.39
N ASP A 449 11.69 7.38 -8.94
CA ASP A 449 10.33 7.00 -8.54
C ASP A 449 9.41 6.96 -9.77
N PHE A 450 9.08 5.75 -10.24
CA PHE A 450 8.15 5.58 -11.36
C PHE A 450 6.69 5.58 -10.89
N ASN A 451 6.43 5.57 -9.58
CA ASN A 451 5.10 5.56 -8.96
C ASN A 451 4.18 4.44 -9.46
N GLU A 452 4.76 3.34 -9.94
CA GLU A 452 3.98 2.22 -10.47
C GLU A 452 4.79 0.91 -10.49
N PHE A 453 4.10 -0.22 -10.42
CA PHE A 453 4.71 -1.55 -10.37
C PHE A 453 5.11 -2.03 -11.76
N THR A 454 6.19 -2.83 -11.84
CA THR A 454 6.75 -3.37 -13.09
C THR A 454 5.74 -4.15 -13.94
N PHE A 455 4.75 -4.76 -13.29
CA PHE A 455 3.71 -5.57 -13.93
C PHE A 455 2.45 -4.80 -14.34
N VAL A 456 2.37 -3.48 -14.09
CA VAL A 456 1.22 -2.64 -14.46
C VAL A 456 1.52 -1.87 -15.76
N GLU A 457 0.48 -1.50 -16.51
CA GLU A 457 0.60 -0.97 -17.87
C GLU A 457 1.67 0.14 -18.05
N PRO A 458 1.80 1.18 -17.20
CA PRO A 458 2.83 2.20 -17.38
C PRO A 458 4.25 1.64 -17.47
N LEU A 459 4.65 0.72 -16.58
CA LEU A 459 6.01 0.18 -16.60
C LEU A 459 6.21 -0.86 -17.70
N THR A 460 5.20 -1.66 -18.02
CA THR A 460 5.28 -2.58 -19.18
C THR A 460 5.39 -1.80 -20.50
N THR A 461 4.69 -0.66 -20.60
CA THR A 461 4.78 0.28 -21.72
C THR A 461 6.18 0.90 -21.78
N PHE A 462 6.69 1.39 -20.65
CA PHE A 462 8.03 1.96 -20.58
C PHE A 462 9.12 0.97 -20.98
N ALA A 463 9.12 -0.25 -20.43
CA ALA A 463 10.10 -1.28 -20.75
C ALA A 463 10.05 -1.65 -22.24
N SER A 464 8.84 -1.86 -22.78
CA SER A 464 8.61 -2.18 -24.20
C SER A 464 9.09 -1.06 -25.13
N LYS A 465 8.77 0.20 -24.79
CA LYS A 465 9.12 1.36 -25.61
C LYS A 465 10.59 1.71 -25.54
N SER A 466 11.17 1.71 -24.35
CA SER A 466 12.56 2.08 -24.11
C SER A 466 13.54 1.00 -24.54
N GLY A 467 13.14 -0.27 -24.54
CA GLY A 467 14.04 -1.42 -24.73
C GLY A 467 15.00 -1.65 -23.56
N LEU A 468 14.78 -0.99 -22.42
CA LEU A 468 15.53 -1.22 -21.19
C LEU A 468 14.97 -2.42 -20.43
N LEU A 469 15.82 -3.01 -19.60
CA LEU A 469 15.53 -4.17 -18.77
C LEU A 469 15.41 -3.74 -17.32
N ASP A 470 14.45 -4.31 -16.59
CA ASP A 470 14.32 -4.13 -15.14
C ASP A 470 15.56 -4.70 -14.43
N LEU A 471 16.24 -3.87 -13.64
CA LEU A 471 17.47 -4.25 -12.98
C LEU A 471 17.25 -5.30 -11.89
N ASP A 472 16.09 -5.29 -11.22
CA ASP A 472 15.73 -6.30 -10.23
C ASP A 472 15.73 -7.71 -10.83
N GLU A 473 15.18 -7.85 -12.04
CA GLU A 473 15.21 -9.11 -12.80
C GLU A 473 16.61 -9.46 -13.27
N VAL A 474 17.38 -8.48 -13.73
CA VAL A 474 18.75 -8.68 -14.23
C VAL A 474 19.68 -9.25 -13.16
N VAL A 475 19.62 -8.71 -11.93
CA VAL A 475 20.45 -9.17 -10.81
C VAL A 475 19.82 -10.31 -10.02
N GLY A 476 18.54 -10.60 -10.26
CA GLY A 476 17.81 -11.70 -9.64
C GLY A 476 17.40 -11.43 -8.19
N ILE A 477 17.04 -10.19 -7.85
CA ILE A 477 16.46 -9.89 -6.53
C ILE A 477 15.16 -10.70 -6.38
N PRO A 478 14.97 -11.46 -5.27
CA PRO A 478 13.74 -12.18 -5.03
C PRO A 478 12.52 -11.25 -5.09
N VAL A 479 11.43 -11.67 -5.71
CA VAL A 479 10.25 -10.80 -5.95
C VAL A 479 9.73 -10.15 -4.66
N ASN A 480 9.77 -10.88 -3.54
CA ASN A 480 9.30 -10.36 -2.25
C ASN A 480 10.23 -9.32 -1.62
N GLU A 481 11.46 -9.13 -2.11
CA GLU A 481 12.43 -8.16 -1.58
C GLU A 481 12.57 -6.90 -2.48
N ARG A 482 11.76 -6.80 -3.54
CA ARG A 482 11.82 -5.68 -4.50
C ARG A 482 11.05 -4.44 -4.03
N TYR A 483 10.95 -4.18 -2.73
CA TYR A 483 10.12 -3.07 -2.24
C TYR A 483 10.96 -1.88 -1.81
N THR A 484 10.40 -0.68 -2.00
CA THR A 484 11.02 0.57 -1.53
C THR A 484 10.05 1.43 -0.74
N TYR A 485 8.77 1.06 -0.68
CA TYR A 485 7.73 1.85 -0.05
C TYR A 485 6.76 0.96 0.71
N VAL A 486 6.10 1.47 1.75
CA VAL A 486 5.06 0.73 2.49
C VAL A 486 3.81 1.58 2.59
N TYR A 487 2.69 1.05 2.10
CA TYR A 487 1.40 1.73 2.13
C TYR A 487 0.25 0.75 2.30
N ASP A 488 -0.70 1.13 3.14
CA ASP A 488 -1.72 0.24 3.69
C ASP A 488 -1.09 -1.04 4.24
N MET A 489 -1.44 -2.21 3.72
CA MET A 489 -0.89 -3.51 4.13
C MET A 489 0.38 -3.92 3.38
N ASN A 490 0.75 -3.19 2.32
CA ASN A 490 1.67 -3.68 1.30
C ASN A 490 3.04 -3.02 1.40
N ALA A 491 4.09 -3.82 1.35
CA ALA A 491 5.37 -3.37 0.82
C ALA A 491 5.31 -3.32 -0.71
N GLN A 492 5.81 -2.23 -1.31
CA GLN A 492 5.52 -1.77 -2.66
C GLN A 492 6.81 -1.40 -3.42
N GLN A 493 6.91 -1.82 -4.68
CA GLN A 493 7.99 -1.48 -5.61
C GLN A 493 7.63 -0.23 -6.42
N LEU A 494 8.00 0.96 -5.94
CA LEU A 494 7.70 2.23 -6.65
C LEU A 494 8.95 2.89 -7.25
N ASP A 495 10.11 2.65 -6.65
CA ASP A 495 11.40 3.10 -7.19
C ASP A 495 12.05 1.98 -7.98
N HIS A 496 12.51 2.31 -9.19
CA HIS A 496 13.08 1.33 -10.10
C HIS A 496 14.40 1.81 -10.68
N MET A 497 15.17 0.85 -11.17
CA MET A 497 16.27 1.09 -12.07
C MET A 497 16.14 0.21 -13.30
N PHE A 498 16.05 0.82 -14.47
CA PHE A 498 16.04 0.15 -15.76
C PHE A 498 17.35 0.40 -16.49
N VAL A 499 17.90 -0.63 -17.13
CA VAL A 499 19.22 -0.55 -17.77
C VAL A 499 19.19 -1.09 -19.20
N SER A 500 20.03 -0.52 -20.07
CA SER A 500 20.14 -1.04 -21.43
C SER A 500 20.82 -2.41 -21.43
N PRO A 501 20.62 -3.24 -22.48
CA PRO A 501 21.26 -4.55 -22.59
C PRO A 501 22.78 -4.51 -22.38
N ALA A 502 23.44 -3.41 -22.77
CA ALA A 502 24.88 -3.21 -22.59
C ALA A 502 25.35 -3.18 -21.11
N LEU A 503 24.45 -2.91 -20.16
CA LEU A 503 24.70 -2.86 -18.71
C LEU A 503 24.05 -4.04 -17.95
N SER A 504 23.38 -4.96 -18.65
CA SER A 504 22.60 -6.06 -18.05
C SER A 504 23.40 -7.32 -17.71
N LYS A 505 24.73 -7.26 -17.74
CA LYS A 505 25.57 -8.43 -17.46
C LYS A 505 25.61 -8.67 -15.95
N ALA A 506 24.84 -9.63 -15.46
CA ALA A 506 24.68 -9.94 -14.03
C ALA A 506 26.02 -10.18 -13.29
N ASN A 507 27.08 -10.63 -13.96
CA ASN A 507 28.40 -10.80 -13.34
C ASN A 507 29.24 -9.50 -13.26
N GLN A 508 28.70 -8.38 -13.73
CA GLN A 508 29.35 -7.06 -13.77
C GLN A 508 28.45 -5.96 -13.20
N THR A 509 27.28 -6.34 -12.68
CA THR A 509 26.24 -5.43 -12.22
C THR A 509 25.71 -5.93 -10.89
N HIS A 510 25.69 -5.04 -9.90
CA HIS A 510 25.15 -5.31 -8.57
C HIS A 510 24.07 -4.28 -8.28
N TYR A 511 23.01 -4.70 -7.61
CA TYR A 511 21.89 -3.84 -7.23
C TYR A 511 21.26 -4.35 -5.94
N GLU A 512 20.83 -3.44 -5.08
CA GLU A 512 20.19 -3.75 -3.81
C GLU A 512 19.26 -2.59 -3.39
N HIS A 513 18.11 -2.92 -2.81
CA HIS A 513 17.28 -2.00 -2.05
C HIS A 513 17.73 -2.01 -0.59
N ILE A 514 17.99 -0.84 -0.03
CA ILE A 514 18.50 -0.71 1.33
C ILE A 514 17.32 -0.39 2.25
N HIS A 515 16.73 -1.42 2.85
CA HIS A 515 15.53 -1.30 3.70
C HIS A 515 15.81 -0.62 5.04
N VAL A 516 15.97 0.70 5.03
CA VAL A 516 16.24 1.52 6.24
C VAL A 516 15.03 2.31 6.73
N ASN A 517 14.04 2.53 5.87
CA ASN A 517 12.85 3.30 6.14
C ASN A 517 11.61 2.42 6.26
N SER A 518 11.41 1.45 5.37
CA SER A 518 10.14 0.70 5.23
C SER A 518 9.66 -0.03 6.49
N TRP A 519 10.57 -0.50 7.35
CA TRP A 519 10.23 -1.28 8.53
C TRP A 519 10.18 -0.47 9.85
N GLU A 520 10.66 0.77 9.84
CA GLU A 520 10.88 1.58 11.05
C GLU A 520 9.64 2.37 11.54
N LEU A 521 9.74 3.08 12.67
CA LEU A 521 8.72 4.04 13.11
C LEU A 521 8.85 5.41 12.42
N TYR A 522 7.76 6.18 12.33
CA TYR A 522 7.74 7.49 11.67
C TYR A 522 8.80 8.46 12.21
N ASP A 523 8.98 8.51 13.53
CA ASP A 523 9.95 9.42 14.16
C ASP A 523 11.42 9.10 13.80
N ASN A 524 11.69 7.90 13.27
CA ASN A 524 13.02 7.44 12.87
C ASN A 524 13.24 7.47 11.35
N LEU A 525 12.23 7.86 10.57
CA LEU A 525 12.32 7.93 9.12
C LEU A 525 13.17 9.11 8.67
N VAL A 526 13.99 8.88 7.65
CA VAL A 526 14.64 9.95 6.89
C VAL A 526 13.84 10.25 5.62
N SER A 527 13.22 9.23 5.03
CA SER A 527 12.30 9.29 3.89
C SER A 527 11.20 8.26 4.08
N ASP A 528 10.07 8.44 3.40
CA ASP A 528 9.03 7.43 3.27
C ASP A 528 9.38 6.32 2.26
N HIS A 529 10.43 6.51 1.45
CA HIS A 529 10.98 5.52 0.53
C HIS A 529 12.36 5.01 0.99
N ASP A 530 12.66 3.74 0.74
CA ASP A 530 13.99 3.16 0.87
C ASP A 530 14.90 3.54 -0.31
N PRO A 531 16.16 3.91 -0.07
CA PRO A 531 17.12 4.11 -1.14
C PRO A 531 17.52 2.79 -1.80
N SER A 532 17.91 2.86 -3.07
CA SER A 532 18.49 1.73 -3.80
C SER A 532 19.87 2.07 -4.33
N VAL A 533 20.78 1.10 -4.37
CA VAL A 533 22.17 1.31 -4.80
C VAL A 533 22.56 0.30 -5.87
N ALA A 534 23.20 0.78 -6.94
CA ALA A 534 23.70 -0.06 -8.02
C ALA A 534 25.18 0.21 -8.33
N GLN A 535 25.88 -0.84 -8.76
CA GLN A 535 27.25 -0.77 -9.29
C GLN A 535 27.28 -1.32 -10.72
N PHE A 536 27.94 -0.61 -11.64
CA PHE A 536 27.99 -0.95 -13.07
C PHE A 536 29.40 -0.85 -13.66
N ASN A 537 29.71 -1.69 -14.65
CA ASN A 537 30.83 -1.46 -15.57
C ASN A 537 30.42 -0.54 -16.75
N VAL A 538 30.39 0.77 -16.50
CA VAL A 538 30.07 1.77 -17.55
C VAL A 538 31.21 2.02 -18.56
N CYS A 539 32.42 1.57 -18.25
CA CYS A 539 33.58 1.72 -19.13
C CYS A 539 33.66 0.60 -20.19
N GLY A 540 33.05 -0.56 -19.91
CA GLY A 540 33.19 -1.77 -20.72
C GLY A 540 34.65 -2.14 -20.97
N CYS A 541 35.49 -1.98 -19.93
CA CYS A 541 36.90 -2.37 -19.88
C CYS A 541 37.12 -3.44 -18.82
#